data_AF-A0A5K0WAQ8-F1
#
_entry.id   AF-A0A5K0WAQ8-F1
#
_cell.length_a   1.000
_cell.length_b   1.000
_cell.length_c   1.000
_cell.angle_alpha   90.00
_cell.angle_beta   90.00
_cell.angle_gamma   90.00
#
_symmetry.space_group_name_H-M   'P 1'
#
loop_
_entity.id
_entity.type
_entity.pdbx_description
1 polymer ?
#
loop_
_entity_poly.entity_id
_entity_poly.type
_entity_poly.pdbx_seq_one_letter_code
_entity_poly.pdbx_strand_id
1 'polypeptide(L)'
;MDGKPPSYTTVVNSIQALGRGFDVTSDIRLLYCKGVHGSRLVHIDEQHTRDLSFSPSLVVPDVSIDIDIDFCGGDTKRQSTSVYSFHE
;
A
#
# COMPACT_ATOMS: atom_id res chain seq x y z
N MET A 1 -6.30 -23.78 -9.09
CA MET A 1 -6.24 -23.06 -7.80
C MET A 1 -6.98 -21.77 -8.03
N ASP A 2 -8.29 -21.77 -7.76
CA ASP A 2 -9.15 -20.67 -8.16
C ASP A 2 -9.10 -19.59 -7.09
N GLY A 3 -8.04 -18.77 -7.19
CA GLY A 3 -7.88 -17.57 -6.39
C GLY A 3 -9.01 -16.60 -6.74
N LYS A 4 -10.01 -16.49 -5.85
CA LYS A 4 -11.07 -15.49 -5.95
C LYS A 4 -10.42 -14.11 -6.19
N PRO A 5 -10.86 -13.34 -7.20
CA PRO A 5 -10.25 -12.05 -7.48
C PRO A 5 -10.35 -11.16 -6.23
N PRO A 6 -9.33 -10.36 -5.93
CA PRO A 6 -9.44 -9.39 -4.85
C PRO A 6 -10.63 -8.47 -5.14
N SER A 7 -11.50 -8.28 -4.15
CA SER A 7 -12.63 -7.36 -4.28
C SER A 7 -12.10 -5.97 -4.61
N TYR A 8 -12.70 -5.28 -5.60
CA TYR A 8 -12.31 -3.91 -5.99
C TYR A 8 -12.20 -2.99 -4.77
N THR A 9 -13.16 -3.07 -3.84
CA THR A 9 -13.14 -2.34 -2.57
C THR A 9 -11.90 -2.63 -1.73
N THR A 10 -11.47 -3.88 -1.62
CA THR A 10 -10.29 -4.26 -0.84
C THR A 10 -9.04 -3.62 -1.42
N VAL A 11 -8.93 -3.59 -2.74
CA VAL A 11 -7.80 -2.98 -3.44
C VAL A 11 -7.77 -1.47 -3.23
N VAL A 12 -8.89 -0.79 -3.47
CA VAL A 12 -9.01 0.67 -3.27
C VAL A 12 -8.68 1.04 -1.84
N ASN A 13 -9.22 0.32 -0.86
CA ASN A 13 -8.94 0.58 0.55
C ASN A 13 -7.44 0.39 0.87
N SER A 14 -6.80 -0.63 0.30
CA SER A 14 -5.37 -0.89 0.47
C SER A 14 -4.51 0.24 -0.09
N ILE A 15 -4.83 0.74 -1.29
CA ILE A 15 -4.11 1.87 -1.91
C ILE A 15 -4.29 3.15 -1.08
N GLN A 16 -5.53 3.41 -0.63
CA GLN A 16 -5.83 4.57 0.22
C GLN A 16 -5.10 4.51 1.57
N ALA A 17 -4.78 3.31 2.07
CA ALA A 17 -4.06 3.11 3.32
C ALA A 17 -2.58 3.50 3.27
N LEU A 18 -1.95 3.39 2.10
CA LEU A 18 -0.51 3.51 1.97
C LEU A 18 -0.01 4.86 2.50
N GLY A 19 1.10 4.84 3.23
CA GLY A 19 1.69 6.05 3.75
C GLY A 19 0.94 6.72 4.90
N ARG A 20 -0.20 6.20 5.39
CA ARG A 20 -0.93 6.79 6.52
C ARG A 20 -0.62 6.19 7.89
N GLY A 21 0.37 5.29 7.97
CA GLY A 21 0.83 4.65 9.21
C GLY A 21 -0.09 3.56 9.78
N PHE A 22 0.50 2.69 10.61
CA PHE A 22 -0.17 1.58 11.32
C PHE A 22 0.04 1.74 12.84
N ASP A 23 -1.02 1.63 13.64
CA ASP A 23 -0.98 1.67 15.10
C ASP A 23 -0.98 0.23 15.62
N VAL A 24 0.19 -0.22 16.10
CA VAL A 24 0.37 -1.57 16.67
C VAL A 24 -0.26 -1.68 18.07
N THR A 25 -0.57 -0.57 18.72
CA THR A 25 -1.07 -0.52 20.11
C THR A 25 -2.58 -0.40 20.23
N SER A 26 -3.28 -0.11 19.13
CA SER A 26 -4.74 0.01 19.10
C SER A 26 -5.37 -1.16 18.36
N ASP A 27 -6.34 -1.80 19.01
CA ASP A 27 -7.16 -2.92 18.53
C ASP A 27 -7.74 -2.65 17.12
N ILE A 28 -7.05 -3.17 16.09
CA ILE A 28 -7.31 -3.40 14.64
C ILE A 28 -8.46 -2.71 13.87
N ARG A 29 -9.09 -1.65 14.37
CA ARG A 29 -10.14 -0.91 13.66
C ARG A 29 -9.49 0.24 12.87
N LEU A 30 -8.93 -0.16 11.73
CA LEU A 30 -8.25 0.66 10.74
C LEU A 30 -9.05 1.91 10.32
N LEU A 31 -8.61 3.09 10.75
CA LEU A 31 -8.95 4.36 10.09
C LEU A 31 -7.71 5.27 9.85
N TYR A 32 -6.52 4.68 9.92
CA TYR A 32 -5.18 5.24 9.62
C TYR A 32 -4.50 6.08 10.71
N CYS A 33 -3.20 5.83 10.91
CA CYS A 33 -2.53 5.92 12.21
C CYS A 33 -1.33 6.88 12.26
N LYS A 34 -1.30 7.72 13.32
CA LYS A 34 -0.32 8.78 13.65
C LYS A 34 -0.21 9.89 12.58
N GLY A 35 -0.29 11.15 13.03
CA GLY A 35 -0.34 12.34 12.18
C GLY A 35 -1.68 13.09 12.26
N VAL A 36 -1.87 14.12 11.44
CA VAL A 36 -3.16 14.83 11.34
C VAL A 36 -4.19 13.91 10.67
N HIS A 37 -5.43 13.86 11.19
CA HIS A 37 -6.50 13.05 10.57
C HIS A 37 -6.60 13.31 9.06
N GLY A 38 -6.60 12.24 8.27
CA GLY A 38 -6.69 12.32 6.82
C GLY A 38 -5.38 12.66 6.09
N SER A 39 -4.27 12.90 6.80
CA SER A 39 -2.95 13.09 6.18
C SER A 39 -2.18 11.77 5.98
N ARG A 40 -1.13 11.81 5.15
CA ARG A 40 -0.13 10.75 5.02
C ARG A 40 1.12 11.13 5.83
N LEU A 41 1.73 10.15 6.48
CA LEU A 41 3.03 10.24 7.16
C LEU A 41 4.20 10.32 6.18
N VAL A 42 4.08 9.72 5.01
CA VAL A 42 5.07 9.81 3.94
C VAL A 42 4.48 10.58 2.77
N HIS A 43 5.34 11.34 2.09
CA HIS A 43 4.96 12.00 0.85
C HIS A 43 4.70 10.96 -0.24
N ILE A 44 3.59 11.14 -0.95
CA ILE A 44 3.22 10.39 -2.15
C ILE A 44 2.83 11.45 -3.17
N ASP A 45 3.31 11.31 -4.41
CA ASP A 45 2.96 12.19 -5.50
C ASP A 45 1.51 11.97 -5.94
N GLU A 46 0.61 12.85 -5.49
CA GLU A 46 -0.82 12.81 -5.87
C GLU A 46 -1.10 13.58 -7.18
N GLN A 47 -0.10 14.24 -7.78
CA GLN A 47 -0.27 14.99 -9.03
C GLN A 47 -0.06 14.10 -10.25
N HIS A 48 0.90 13.17 -10.18
CA HIS A 48 1.19 12.24 -11.26
C HIS A 48 0.54 10.88 -10.97
N THR A 49 -0.49 10.53 -11.74
CA THR A 49 -1.28 9.31 -11.56
C THR A 49 -1.34 8.46 -12.83
N ARG A 50 -1.69 7.18 -12.66
CA ARG A 50 -1.93 6.20 -13.72
C ARG A 50 -3.05 5.22 -13.36
N ASP A 51 -3.61 4.58 -14.37
CA ASP A 51 -4.47 3.42 -14.17
C ASP A 51 -3.62 2.21 -13.79
N LEU A 52 -3.94 1.62 -12.62
CA LEU A 52 -3.22 0.50 -12.06
C LEU A 52 -4.01 -0.80 -12.30
N SER A 53 -3.48 -1.66 -13.17
CA SER A 53 -4.11 -2.93 -13.55
C SER A 53 -3.66 -4.06 -12.64
N PHE A 54 -4.62 -4.69 -11.94
CA PHE A 54 -4.43 -5.88 -11.12
C PHE A 54 -4.66 -7.17 -11.90
N SER A 55 -5.57 -7.11 -12.87
CA SER A 55 -5.91 -8.21 -13.78
C SER A 55 -6.67 -7.62 -14.99
N PRO A 56 -6.92 -8.41 -16.05
CA PRO A 56 -7.72 -7.94 -17.19
C PRO A 56 -9.12 -7.41 -16.82
N SER A 57 -9.66 -7.82 -15.67
CA SER A 57 -10.99 -7.42 -15.19
C SER A 57 -10.94 -6.47 -13.98
N LEU A 58 -9.76 -6.07 -13.51
CA LEU A 58 -9.60 -5.22 -12.33
C LEU A 58 -8.57 -4.13 -12.57
N VAL A 59 -9.07 -2.93 -12.83
CA VAL A 59 -8.28 -1.71 -13.02
C VAL A 59 -8.73 -0.67 -11.99
N VAL A 60 -7.77 -0.04 -11.33
CA VAL A 60 -8.02 1.08 -10.40
C VAL A 60 -7.46 2.35 -11.03
N PRO A 61 -8.29 3.36 -11.33
CA PRO A 61 -7.82 4.59 -11.94
C PRO A 61 -7.14 5.51 -10.91
N ASP A 62 -6.43 6.52 -11.43
CA ASP A 62 -5.91 7.65 -10.66
C ASP A 62 -5.00 7.25 -9.48
N VAL A 63 -4.21 6.20 -9.64
CA VAL A 63 -3.26 5.76 -8.61
C VAL A 63 -1.94 6.49 -8.82
N SER A 64 -1.38 7.05 -7.74
CA SER A 64 -0.05 7.67 -7.75
C SER A 64 1.01 6.75 -8.38
N ILE A 65 1.91 7.34 -9.17
CA ILE A 65 3.06 6.63 -9.77
C ILE A 65 4.01 6.03 -8.73
N ASP A 66 3.99 6.52 -7.48
CA ASP A 66 4.79 5.99 -6.37
C ASP A 66 4.24 4.66 -5.82
N ILE A 67 3.04 4.26 -6.26
CA ILE A 67 2.37 3.04 -5.82
C ILE A 67 2.42 2.02 -6.97
N ASP A 68 2.94 0.83 -6.65
CA ASP A 68 3.02 -0.29 -7.57
C ASP A 68 2.53 -1.59 -6.92
N ILE A 69 2.26 -2.58 -7.77
CA ILE A 69 1.84 -3.91 -7.33
C ILE A 69 2.92 -4.91 -7.72
N ASP A 70 3.35 -5.69 -6.73
CA ASP A 70 4.15 -6.87 -6.99
C ASP A 70 3.25 -8.11 -7.09
N PHE A 71 3.16 -8.69 -8.28
CA PHE A 71 2.53 -9.98 -8.52
C PHE A 71 3.52 -11.09 -8.22
N CYS A 72 3.76 -11.36 -6.94
CA CYS A 72 4.70 -12.39 -6.51
C CYS A 72 4.17 -13.78 -6.91
N GLY A 73 4.61 -14.27 -8.08
CA GLY A 73 4.31 -15.61 -8.61
C GLY A 73 5.34 -16.69 -8.26
N GLY A 74 6.36 -16.36 -7.46
CA GLY A 74 7.44 -17.28 -7.06
C GLY A 74 8.19 -16.78 -5.82
N ASP A 75 8.68 -17.73 -5.02
CA ASP A 75 9.43 -17.60 -3.75
C ASP A 75 9.40 -16.20 -3.10
N THR A 76 8.41 -16.00 -2.23
CA THR A 76 8.29 -14.85 -1.32
C THR A 76 9.57 -14.68 -0.50
N LYS A 77 10.48 -13.83 -0.95
CA LYS A 77 11.67 -13.47 -0.19
C LYS A 77 11.42 -12.12 0.47
N ARG A 78 11.26 -12.13 1.80
CA ARG A 78 11.27 -10.90 2.60
C ARG A 78 12.55 -10.14 2.28
N GLN A 79 12.45 -8.99 1.63
CA GLN A 79 13.55 -8.04 1.55
C GLN A 79 13.69 -7.37 2.91
N SER A 80 14.71 -7.77 3.67
CA SER A 80 15.17 -7.03 4.84
C SER A 80 16.37 -6.20 4.43
N THR A 81 16.28 -4.89 4.57
CA THR A 81 17.49 -4.05 4.61
C THR A 81 18.20 -4.26 5.94
N SER A 82 19.53 -4.26 5.93
CA SER A 82 20.31 -4.31 7.17
C SER A 82 19.99 -3.10 8.06
N VAL A 83 20.11 -3.27 9.37
CA VAL A 83 19.94 -2.17 10.33
C VAL A 83 20.96 -1.08 10.01
N TYR A 84 20.49 0.15 9.81
CA TYR A 84 21.38 1.31 9.62
C TYR A 84 22.05 1.65 10.95
N SER A 85 23.37 1.57 11.01
CA SER A 85 24.15 1.99 12.18
C SER A 85 24.42 3.48 12.11
N PHE A 86 23.87 4.25 13.05
CA PHE A 86 24.28 5.64 13.25
C PHE A 86 25.58 5.65 14.06
N HIS A 87 26.59 6.38 13.59
CA HIS A 87 27.76 6.69 14.41
C HIS A 87 27.42 7.90 15.27
N GLU A 88 27.50 7.72 16.59
CA GLU A 88 27.36 8.79 17.58
C GLU A 88 28.64 9.63 17.67
#